data_AF-A0A518V4Y5-F1
#
_entry.id   AF-A0A518V4Y5-F1
#
_cell.length_a   1.000
_cell.length_b   1.000
_cell.length_c   1.000
_cell.angle_alpha   90.00
_cell.angle_beta   90.00
_cell.angle_gamma   90.00
#
_symmetry.space_group_name_H-M   'P 1'
#
loop_
_entity.id
_entity.type
_entity.pdbx_description
1 polymer ?
#
loop_
_entity_poly.entity_id
_entity_poly.type
_entity_poly.pdbx_seq_one_letter_code
_entity_poly.pdbx_strand_id
1 'polypeptide(L)' 'MNEEVLVLKEQAEGYRVLYKTNQVSREEALEKIRPYIVAVNEKSKSIAKKYNMKPKLVTVTGYLR' A
#
# COMPACT_ATOMS: atom_id res chain seq x y z
N MET A 1 -3.29 3.01 15.45
CA MET A 1 -2.82 3.00 14.05
C MET A 1 -2.47 4.45 13.75
N ASN A 2 -1.23 4.77 13.32
CA ASN A 2 -0.83 6.17 13.14
C ASN A 2 -1.74 6.86 12.13
N GLU A 3 -2.13 8.11 12.43
CA GLU A 3 -3.00 8.94 11.59
C GLU A 3 -2.45 9.09 10.16
N GLU A 4 -1.13 9.20 10.03
CA GLU A 4 -0.42 9.24 8.73
C GLU A 4 -0.70 8.02 7.85
N VAL A 5 -0.73 6.82 8.44
CA VAL A 5 -0.98 5.57 7.69
C VAL A 5 -2.45 5.50 7.26
N LEU A 6 -3.35 6.11 8.02
CA LEU A 6 -4.77 6.19 7.67
C LEU A 6 -4.96 7.07 6.44
N VAL A 7 -4.33 8.26 6.41
CA VAL A 7 -4.36 9.17 5.25
C VAL A 7 -3.78 8.50 4.01
N LEU A 8 -2.63 7.82 4.15
CA LEU A 8 -2.01 7.07 3.06
C LEU A 8 -2.91 5.94 2.54
N LYS A 9 -3.67 5.29 3.43
CA LYS A 9 -4.64 4.26 3.05
C LYS A 9 -5.77 4.84 2.22
N GLU A 10 -6.40 5.93 2.69
CA GLU A 10 -7.50 6.58 1.97
C GLU A 10 -7.07 7.05 0.59
N GLN A 11 -5.88 7.66 0.49
CA GLN A 11 -5.29 8.04 -0.80
C GLN A 11 -5.08 6.81 -1.70
N ALA A 12 -4.47 5.74 -1.19
CA ALA A 12 -4.23 4.53 -1.96
C ALA A 12 -5.52 3.84 -2.42
N GLU A 13 -6.58 3.84 -1.60
CA GLU A 13 -7.90 3.33 -1.98
C GLU A 13 -8.55 4.20 -3.05
N GLY A 14 -8.47 5.53 -2.93
CA GLY A 14 -8.95 6.47 -3.95
C GLY A 14 -8.28 6.21 -5.31
N TYR A 15 -6.94 6.18 -5.35
CA TYR A 15 -6.20 5.92 -6.59
C TYR A 15 -6.43 4.52 -7.17
N ARG A 16 -6.70 3.52 -6.32
CA ARG A 16 -7.10 2.17 -6.79
C ARG A 16 -8.43 2.22 -7.52
N VAL A 17 -9.42 2.95 -7.00
CA VAL A 17 -10.71 3.14 -7.67
C VAL A 17 -10.52 3.90 -8.97
N LEU A 18 -9.79 5.02 -8.95
CA LEU A 18 -9.50 5.82 -10.15
C LEU A 18 -8.85 4.98 -11.26
N TYR A 19 -7.88 4.14 -10.90
CA TYR A 19 -7.21 3.23 -11.83
C TYR A 19 -8.18 2.20 -12.41
N LYS A 20 -9.04 1.59 -11.57
CA LYS A 20 -10.07 0.64 -12.04
C LYS A 20 -11.10 1.29 -12.96
N THR A 21 -11.35 2.59 -12.80
CA THR A 21 -12.23 3.38 -13.67
C THR A 21 -11.51 4.01 -14.88
N ASN A 22 -10.23 3.68 -15.13
CA ASN A 22 -9.39 4.26 -16.19
C ASN A 22 -9.26 5.80 -16.15
N GLN A 23 -9.37 6.40 -14.96
CA GLN A 23 -9.29 7.86 -14.76
C GLN A 23 -7.86 8.36 -14.50
N VAL A 24 -6.94 7.47 -14.15
CA VAL A 24 -5.52 7.77 -13.93
C VAL A 24 -4.66 6.74 -14.66
N SER A 25 -3.46 7.15 -15.04
CA SER A 25 -2.49 6.23 -15.62
C SER A 25 -1.96 5.25 -14.57
N ARG A 26 -1.39 4.14 -15.04
CA ARG A 26 -0.74 3.15 -14.17
C ARG A 26 0.41 3.78 -13.37
N GLU A 27 1.13 4.72 -13.97
CA GLU A 27 2.29 5.39 -13.37
C GLU A 27 1.85 6.30 -12.21
N GLU A 28 0.82 7.11 -12.42
CA GLU A 28 0.24 7.97 -11.38
C GLU A 28 -0.33 7.15 -10.21
N ALA A 29 -1.04 6.05 -10.51
CA ALA A 29 -1.55 5.17 -9.48
C ALA A 29 -0.41 4.52 -8.67
N LEU A 30 0.67 4.11 -9.34
CA LEU A 30 1.85 3.53 -8.69
C LEU A 30 2.53 4.53 -7.74
N GLU A 31 2.71 5.76 -8.18
CA GLU A 31 3.38 6.81 -7.39
C GLU A 31 2.62 7.10 -6.10
N LYS A 32 1.28 7.11 -6.16
CA LYS A 32 0.42 7.46 -5.02
C LYS A 32 0.13 6.29 -4.09
N ILE A 33 0.09 5.06 -4.60
CA ILE A 33 -0.14 3.84 -3.81
C ILE A 33 1.14 3.35 -3.13
N ARG A 34 2.32 3.58 -3.74
CA ARG A 34 3.61 3.07 -3.22
C ARG A 34 3.91 3.47 -1.77
N PRO A 35 3.71 4.73 -1.32
CA PRO A 35 3.98 5.13 0.07
C PRO A 35 3.20 4.29 1.10
N TYR A 36 1.92 4.02 0.83
CA TYR A 36 1.10 3.16 1.68
C TYR A 36 1.65 1.73 1.74
N ILE A 37 1.99 1.15 0.59
CA ILE A 37 2.51 -0.22 0.50
C ILE A 37 3.86 -0.34 1.24
N VAL A 38 4.73 0.67 1.14
CA VAL A 38 6.00 0.70 1.87
C VAL A 38 5.74 0.71 3.38
N ALA A 39 4.88 1.61 3.87
CA ALA A 39 4.56 1.70 5.30
C ALA A 39 3.97 0.39 5.86
N VAL A 40 3.07 -0.26 5.11
CA VAL A 40 2.49 -1.55 5.50
C VAL A 40 3.54 -2.66 5.52
N ASN A 41 4.41 -2.71 4.51
CA ASN A 41 5.46 -3.72 4.42
C ASN A 41 6.53 -3.55 5.51
N GLU A 42 6.92 -2.33 5.84
CA GLU A 42 7.85 -2.03 6.93
C GLU A 42 7.27 -2.49 8.28
N LYS A 43 5.99 -2.19 8.51
CA LYS A 43 5.29 -2.67 9.70
C LYS A 43 5.18 -4.20 9.73
N SER A 44 4.92 -4.84 8.59
CA SER A 44 4.89 -6.30 8.48
C SER A 44 6.26 -6.91 8.82
N LYS A 45 7.35 -6.32 8.31
CA LYS A 45 8.73 -6.73 8.64
C LYS A 45 9.06 -6.57 10.12
N SER A 46 8.69 -5.46 10.75
CA SER A 46 8.98 -5.24 12.17
C SER A 46 8.26 -6.25 13.06
N ILE A 47 7.00 -6.55 12.77
CA ILE A 47 6.22 -7.58 13.47
C ILE A 47 6.84 -8.97 13.24
N ALA A 48 7.15 -9.31 11.99
CA ALA A 48 7.74 -10.59 11.64
C ALA A 48 9.07 -10.83 12.37
N LYS A 49 9.93 -9.80 12.46
CA LYS A 49 11.17 -9.84 13.23
C LYS A 49 10.91 -10.08 14.73
N LYS A 50 9.90 -9.41 15.31
CA LYS A 50 9.53 -9.57 16.72
C LYS A 50 9.11 -10.99 17.07
N TYR A 51 8.41 -11.67 16.16
CA TYR A 51 7.85 -13.01 16.40
C TYR A 51 8.62 -14.14 15.68
N ASN A 52 9.81 -13.85 15.12
CA ASN A 52 10.61 -14.80 14.32
C ASN A 52 9.80 -15.50 13.20
N MET A 53 8.92 -14.74 12.55
CA MET A 53 8.06 -15.21 11.46
C MET A 53 8.53 -14.68 10.11
N LYS A 54 8.04 -15.28 9.02
CA LYS A 54 8.21 -14.71 7.68
C LYS A 54 7.24 -13.52 7.48
N PRO A 55 7.72 -12.35 7.03
CA PRO A 55 6.85 -11.20 6.79
C PRO A 55 5.91 -11.46 5.61
N LYS A 56 4.65 -11.06 5.77
CA LYS A 56 3.67 -11.04 4.68
C LYS A 56 3.76 -9.70 3.97
N LEU A 57 4.34 -9.69 2.78
CA LEU A 57 4.52 -8.47 1.98
C LEU A 57 3.37 -8.31 0.98
N VAL A 58 2.99 -7.07 0.73
CA VAL A 58 2.01 -6.67 -0.27
C VAL A 58 2.76 -5.99 -1.43
N THR A 59 2.38 -6.33 -2.66
CA THR A 59 2.89 -5.67 -3.87
C THR A 59 1.85 -4.72 -4.43
N VAL A 60 2.28 -3.66 -5.12
CA VAL A 60 1.34 -2.72 -5.76
C VAL A 60 0.50 -3.44 -6.83
N THR A 61 1.08 -4.39 -7.56
CA THR A 61 0.34 -5.21 -8.54
C THR A 61 -0.72 -6.10 -7.87
N GLY A 62 -0.42 -6.67 -6.71
CA GLY A 62 -1.40 -7.42 -5.91
C GLY A 62 -2.49 -6.53 -5.32
N TYR A 63 -2.16 -5.28 -4.97
CA TYR A 63 -3.10 -4.30 -4.47
C TYR A 63 -4.03 -3.74 -5.55
N LEU A 64 -3.54 -3.61 -6.79
CA LEU A 64 -4.31 -3.10 -7.92
C LEU A 64 -5.27 -4.14 -8.53
N ARG A 65 -5.02 -5.44 -8.34
CA ARG A 65 -6.01 -6.49 -8.66
C ARG A 65 -7.28 -6.29 -7.82
#